data_AF-A0A850LQ12-F1
#
_entry.id   AF-A0A850LQ12-F1
#
_cell.length_a   1.000
_cell.length_b   1.000
_cell.length_c   1.000
_cell.angle_alpha   90.00
_cell.angle_beta   90.00
_cell.angle_gamma   90.00
#
_symmetry.space_group_name_H-M   'P 1'
#
loop_
_entity.id
_entity.type
_entity.pdbx_description
1 polymer ?
#
loop_
_entity_poly.entity_id
_entity_poly.type
_entity_poly.pdbx_seq_one_letter_code
_entity_poly.pdbx_strand_id
1 'polypeptide(L)'
;MSSIRESLSTLKNVFFSTWKMKIFSLWLIIAVFLEVLIIGASRNEIFIGFVNFNFVIKEIKNQTNQLVVFISVILCAISMLIFWLIREKLTKSIVKWEKKPSTKFILFGSLGALWVEFIFWLVEKLFGTEGVAASPNLIVDWLATMPWYIMMIALIWKINTRYTYSLVELALFGGIYELCADGVLGLVFKGQAAQIILLPLIFPIFVIVYSYMILPPTILTRNEIEMANSVHLDREDSKKFKYGLLPLIGLIPYIFLFILMI
;
A
#
# COMPACT_ATOMS: atom_id res chain seq x y z
N MET A 1 27.21 3.81 23.36
CA MET A 1 27.68 4.63 22.21
C MET A 1 28.53 3.85 21.22
N SER A 2 29.30 2.82 21.63
CA SER A 2 30.05 1.95 20.72
C SER A 2 29.16 1.07 19.82
N SER A 3 28.07 0.51 20.35
CA SER A 3 27.20 -0.41 19.56
C SER A 3 26.42 0.30 18.44
N ILE A 4 26.00 1.56 18.64
CA ILE A 4 25.31 2.36 17.61
C ILE A 4 26.27 2.69 16.46
N ARG A 5 27.55 2.93 16.77
CA ARG A 5 28.57 3.27 15.78
C ARG A 5 28.96 2.04 14.94
N GLU A 6 28.97 0.85 15.55
CA GLU A 6 29.07 -0.44 14.84
C GLU A 6 27.83 -0.71 13.98
N SER A 7 26.62 -0.55 14.50
CA SER A 7 25.40 -0.75 13.70
C SER A 7 25.34 0.19 12.49
N LEU A 8 25.78 1.45 12.63
CA LEU A 8 25.86 2.42 11.53
C LEU A 8 26.93 2.09 10.49
N SER A 9 28.09 1.55 10.91
CA SER A 9 29.14 1.14 9.97
C SER A 9 28.77 -0.14 9.23
N THR A 10 28.09 -1.08 9.89
CA THR A 10 27.46 -2.25 9.26
C THR A 10 26.37 -1.82 8.29
N LEU A 11 25.51 -0.86 8.63
CA LEU A 11 24.50 -0.30 7.72
C LEU A 11 25.14 0.35 6.50
N LYS A 12 26.18 1.16 6.68
CA LYS A 12 26.87 1.82 5.56
C LYS A 12 27.50 0.80 4.61
N ASN A 13 28.07 -0.27 5.14
CA ASN A 13 28.61 -1.39 4.36
C ASN A 13 27.49 -2.20 3.69
N VAL A 14 26.34 -2.41 4.32
CA VAL A 14 25.19 -3.11 3.71
C VAL A 14 24.54 -2.27 2.60
N PHE A 15 24.39 -0.95 2.80
CA PHE A 15 23.71 -0.04 1.86
C PHE A 15 24.54 0.36 0.64
N PHE A 16 25.85 0.55 0.80
CA PHE A 16 26.69 1.15 -0.26
C PHE A 16 27.73 0.19 -0.87
N SER A 17 27.93 -1.01 -0.32
CA SER A 17 28.97 -1.93 -0.85
C SER A 17 28.46 -2.91 -1.90
N THR A 18 27.16 -3.24 -1.92
CA THR A 18 26.66 -4.29 -2.83
C THR A 18 25.90 -3.71 -4.01
N TRP A 19 26.35 -4.08 -5.21
CA TRP A 19 25.72 -3.79 -6.51
C TRP A 19 24.20 -4.07 -6.52
N LYS A 20 23.75 -5.07 -5.74
CA LYS A 20 22.36 -5.49 -5.56
C LYS A 20 21.46 -4.37 -4.99
N MET A 21 21.95 -3.58 -4.03
CA MET A 21 21.19 -2.47 -3.42
C MET A 21 21.05 -1.28 -4.36
N LYS A 22 22.06 -1.01 -5.20
CA LYS A 22 21.97 0.05 -6.23
C LYS A 22 20.91 -0.27 -7.28
N ILE A 23 20.81 -1.54 -7.68
CA ILE A 23 19.79 -2.01 -8.63
C ILE A 23 18.39 -1.97 -8.01
N PHE A 24 18.24 -2.38 -6.75
CA PHE A 24 16.96 -2.30 -6.05
C PHE A 24 16.47 -0.85 -5.93
N SER A 25 17.34 0.08 -5.51
CA SER A 25 17.00 1.50 -5.46
C SER A 25 16.64 2.08 -6.82
N LEU A 26 17.33 1.67 -7.90
CA LEU A 26 17.00 2.09 -9.26
C LEU A 26 15.64 1.53 -9.72
N TRP A 27 15.35 0.25 -9.44
CA TRP A 27 14.06 -0.37 -9.72
C TRP A 27 12.93 0.32 -8.96
N LEU A 28 13.16 0.63 -7.69
CA LEU A 28 12.22 1.32 -6.82
C LEU A 28 11.91 2.74 -7.34
N ILE A 29 12.94 3.47 -7.77
CA ILE A 29 12.80 4.78 -8.43
C ILE A 29 11.97 4.63 -9.71
N ILE A 30 12.23 3.61 -10.52
CA ILE A 30 11.47 3.35 -11.75
C ILE A 30 10.02 2.97 -11.44
N ALA A 31 9.76 2.14 -10.42
CA ALA A 31 8.42 1.71 -10.05
C ALA A 31 7.59 2.87 -9.49
N VAL A 32 8.19 3.70 -8.62
CA VAL A 32 7.60 4.96 -8.14
C VAL A 32 7.38 5.92 -9.29
N PHE A 33 8.34 6.03 -10.21
CA PHE A 33 8.23 6.92 -11.37
C PHE A 33 7.12 6.45 -12.33
N LEU A 34 6.96 5.14 -12.54
CA LEU A 34 5.87 4.56 -13.32
C LEU A 34 4.51 4.79 -12.65
N GLU A 35 4.41 4.65 -11.32
CA GLU A 35 3.18 4.92 -10.58
C GLU A 35 2.84 6.43 -10.58
N VAL A 36 3.84 7.30 -10.45
CA VAL A 36 3.69 8.76 -10.58
C VAL A 36 3.30 9.15 -12.01
N LEU A 37 3.84 8.47 -13.04
CA LEU A 37 3.43 8.68 -14.43
C LEU A 37 1.98 8.21 -14.67
N ILE A 38 1.55 7.10 -14.06
CA ILE A 38 0.18 6.59 -14.14
C ILE A 38 -0.80 7.54 -13.45
N ILE A 39 -0.43 8.07 -12.27
CA ILE A 39 -1.28 8.99 -11.48
C ILE A 39 -1.25 10.42 -12.05
N GLY A 40 -0.12 10.84 -12.63
CA GLY A 40 0.12 12.18 -13.18
C GLY A 40 -0.30 12.37 -14.64
N ALA A 41 -0.71 11.31 -15.34
CA ALA A 41 -1.16 11.37 -16.74
C ALA A 41 -2.55 12.00 -16.90
N SER A 42 -2.65 13.31 -16.64
CA SER A 42 -3.61 14.16 -17.32
C SER A 42 -3.10 14.38 -18.75
N ARG A 43 -3.92 13.98 -19.73
CA ARG A 43 -3.83 14.16 -21.20
C ARG A 43 -2.47 14.62 -21.79
N ASN A 44 -1.94 13.72 -22.61
CA ASN A 44 -0.90 13.87 -23.64
C ASN A 44 0.54 13.68 -23.17
N GLU A 45 1.25 12.84 -23.93
CA GLU A 45 2.65 12.43 -23.79
C GLU A 45 2.92 11.27 -22.82
N ILE A 46 2.68 10.04 -23.31
CA ILE A 46 3.30 8.83 -22.76
C ILE A 46 3.95 8.09 -23.93
N PHE A 47 5.27 8.23 -24.06
CA PHE A 47 6.06 7.38 -24.94
C PHE A 47 7.34 6.90 -24.24
N ILE A 48 7.48 5.57 -24.25
CA ILE A 48 8.63 4.69 -24.03
C ILE A 48 9.31 4.68 -22.65
N GLY A 49 9.37 3.46 -22.10
CA GLY A 49 10.33 3.06 -21.08
C GLY A 49 10.34 1.56 -20.81
N PHE A 50 10.45 0.72 -21.85
CA PHE A 50 10.84 -0.69 -21.70
C PHE A 50 12.36 -0.79 -21.80
N VAL A 51 13.03 -1.55 -20.91
CA VAL A 51 14.16 -2.47 -21.19
C VAL A 51 14.90 -2.93 -19.91
N ASN A 52 15.18 -4.24 -19.90
CA ASN A 52 16.12 -5.05 -19.10
C ASN A 52 15.75 -5.53 -17.70
N PHE A 53 14.98 -6.63 -17.66
CA PHE A 53 14.52 -7.32 -16.45
C PHE A 53 15.05 -8.77 -16.32
N ASN A 54 16.28 -9.06 -16.74
CA ASN A 54 16.81 -10.44 -16.78
C ASN A 54 17.96 -10.76 -15.81
N PHE A 55 18.22 -9.93 -14.78
CA PHE A 55 19.46 -10.07 -13.98
C PHE A 55 19.29 -10.58 -12.52
N VAL A 56 18.12 -11.04 -12.10
CA VAL A 56 17.84 -11.33 -10.66
C VAL A 56 17.72 -12.83 -10.31
N ILE A 57 17.83 -13.75 -11.29
CA ILE A 57 17.53 -15.19 -11.09
C ILE A 57 18.75 -16.04 -10.65
N LYS A 58 19.48 -15.70 -9.57
CA LYS A 58 20.43 -16.66 -8.98
C LYS A 58 20.68 -16.52 -7.47
N GLU A 59 19.99 -17.31 -6.63
CA GLU A 59 20.32 -17.75 -5.25
C GLU A 59 19.10 -18.42 -4.56
N ILE A 60 18.93 -19.72 -4.82
CA ILE A 60 17.69 -20.50 -4.66
C ILE A 60 17.60 -21.11 -3.26
N LYS A 61 16.99 -20.37 -2.32
CA LYS A 61 16.10 -20.90 -1.25
C LYS A 61 15.34 -19.77 -0.54
N ASN A 62 15.95 -18.58 -0.45
CA ASN A 62 15.29 -17.31 -0.10
C ASN A 62 14.71 -16.57 -1.33
N GLN A 63 14.98 -17.06 -2.54
CA GLN A 63 14.52 -16.48 -3.80
C GLN A 63 13.05 -16.72 -4.11
N THR A 64 12.50 -17.87 -3.74
CA THR A 64 11.13 -18.20 -4.14
C THR A 64 10.15 -17.25 -3.45
N ASN A 65 10.31 -16.99 -2.16
CA ASN A 65 9.48 -16.03 -1.44
C ASN A 65 9.66 -14.60 -2.00
N GLN A 66 10.89 -14.19 -2.31
CA GLN A 66 11.14 -12.88 -2.91
C GLN A 66 10.52 -12.75 -4.31
N LEU A 67 10.58 -13.81 -5.12
CA LEU A 67 9.96 -13.88 -6.44
C LEU A 67 8.43 -13.87 -6.33
N VAL A 68 7.86 -14.60 -5.37
CA VAL A 68 6.42 -14.64 -5.11
C VAL A 68 5.94 -13.27 -4.68
N VAL A 69 6.60 -12.60 -3.73
CA VAL A 69 6.29 -11.21 -3.34
C VAL A 69 6.37 -10.29 -4.56
N PHE A 70 7.44 -10.39 -5.34
CA PHE A 70 7.63 -9.56 -6.53
C PHE A 70 6.51 -9.75 -7.58
N ILE A 71 6.13 -11.01 -7.86
CA ILE A 71 5.03 -11.34 -8.77
C ILE A 71 3.71 -10.80 -8.22
N SER A 72 3.45 -10.96 -6.93
CA SER A 72 2.24 -10.42 -6.28
C SER A 72 2.15 -8.90 -6.41
N VAL A 73 3.26 -8.19 -6.20
CA VAL A 73 3.35 -6.72 -6.37
C VAL A 73 3.08 -6.32 -7.82
N ILE A 74 3.67 -7.03 -8.80
CA ILE A 74 3.36 -6.80 -10.22
C ILE A 74 1.88 -7.02 -10.50
N LEU A 75 1.28 -8.09 -9.99
CA LEU A 75 -0.13 -8.40 -10.22
C LEU A 75 -1.04 -7.33 -9.59
N CYS A 76 -0.67 -6.77 -8.44
CA CYS A 76 -1.36 -5.62 -7.86
C CYS A 76 -1.25 -4.38 -8.75
N ALA A 77 -0.05 -4.06 -9.26
CA ALA A 77 0.16 -2.95 -10.18
C ALA A 77 -0.62 -3.13 -11.50
N ILE A 78 -0.62 -4.34 -12.07
CA ILE A 78 -1.43 -4.70 -13.25
C ILE A 78 -2.92 -4.56 -12.94
N SER A 79 -3.36 -4.99 -11.76
CA SER A 79 -4.76 -4.84 -11.34
C SER A 79 -5.16 -3.37 -11.29
N MET A 80 -4.29 -2.51 -10.74
CA MET A 80 -4.51 -1.06 -10.71
C MET A 80 -4.56 -0.46 -12.11
N LEU A 81 -3.68 -0.90 -13.02
CA LEU A 81 -3.70 -0.49 -14.42
C LEU A 81 -5.00 -0.91 -15.12
N ILE A 82 -5.45 -2.17 -14.93
CA ILE A 82 -6.71 -2.66 -15.48
C ILE A 82 -7.87 -1.83 -14.95
N PHE A 83 -7.93 -1.61 -13.62
CA PHE A 83 -8.91 -0.72 -13.00
C PHE A 83 -8.89 0.65 -13.64
N TRP A 84 -7.71 1.25 -13.82
CA TRP A 84 -7.55 2.56 -14.43
C TRP A 84 -8.15 2.59 -15.83
N LEU A 85 -7.87 1.59 -16.68
CA LEU A 85 -8.40 1.50 -18.03
C LEU A 85 -9.94 1.39 -18.07
N ILE A 86 -10.55 0.72 -17.09
CA ILE A 86 -12.01 0.52 -17.05
C ILE A 86 -12.76 1.52 -16.16
N ARG A 87 -12.05 2.44 -15.48
CA ARG A 87 -12.61 3.30 -14.42
C ARG A 87 -13.82 4.09 -14.85
N GLU A 88 -13.82 4.67 -16.06
CA GLU A 88 -14.93 5.50 -16.54
C GLU A 88 -16.22 4.70 -16.69
N LYS A 89 -16.12 3.46 -17.18
CA LYS A 89 -17.26 2.55 -17.30
C LYS A 89 -17.79 2.17 -15.92
N LEU A 90 -16.89 1.87 -14.98
CA LEU A 90 -17.25 1.55 -13.60
C LEU A 90 -17.93 2.74 -12.89
N THR A 91 -17.36 3.94 -12.98
CA THR A 91 -17.94 5.16 -12.39
C THR A 91 -19.37 5.38 -12.90
N LYS A 92 -19.60 5.27 -14.22
CA LYS A 92 -20.96 5.41 -14.80
C LYS A 92 -21.95 4.38 -14.25
N SER A 93 -21.50 3.16 -13.98
CA SER A 93 -22.34 2.12 -13.37
C SER A 93 -22.62 2.38 -11.89
N ILE A 94 -21.63 2.85 -11.14
CA ILE A 94 -21.70 3.06 -9.68
C ILE A 94 -22.52 4.31 -9.32
N VAL A 95 -22.50 5.33 -10.15
CA VAL A 95 -23.34 6.53 -9.97
C VAL A 95 -24.82 6.15 -9.91
N LYS A 96 -25.24 5.11 -10.65
CA LYS A 96 -26.62 4.61 -10.65
C LYS A 96 -27.03 3.86 -9.37
N TRP A 97 -26.08 3.55 -8.49
CA TRP A 97 -26.39 2.82 -7.26
C TRP A 97 -27.01 3.77 -6.21
N GLU A 98 -28.19 3.43 -5.70
CA GLU A 98 -28.91 4.19 -4.65
C GLU A 98 -28.36 3.98 -3.23
N LYS A 99 -27.07 3.64 -3.11
CA LYS A 99 -26.41 3.48 -1.80
C LYS A 99 -25.76 4.80 -1.38
N LYS A 100 -25.62 4.99 -0.06
CA LYS A 100 -24.89 6.14 0.49
C LYS A 100 -23.46 6.17 -0.06
N PRO A 101 -22.89 7.34 -0.41
CA PRO A 101 -21.53 7.44 -0.94
C PRO A 101 -20.48 6.79 -0.04
N SER A 102 -20.61 6.95 1.27
CA SER A 102 -19.75 6.30 2.27
C SER A 102 -19.78 4.77 2.17
N THR A 103 -20.96 4.18 1.93
CA THR A 103 -21.11 2.74 1.78
C THR A 103 -20.46 2.25 0.50
N LYS A 104 -20.59 3.00 -0.61
CA LYS A 104 -19.89 2.69 -1.87
C LYS A 104 -18.38 2.72 -1.66
N PHE A 105 -17.87 3.79 -1.04
CA PHE A 105 -16.44 3.95 -0.77
C PHE A 105 -15.89 2.80 0.08
N ILE A 106 -16.55 2.49 1.20
CA ILE A 106 -16.15 1.40 2.09
C ILE A 106 -16.18 0.06 1.35
N LEU A 107 -17.27 -0.24 0.64
CA LEU A 107 -17.40 -1.49 -0.11
C LEU A 107 -16.28 -1.68 -1.13
N PHE A 108 -16.04 -0.69 -2.00
CA PHE A 108 -15.01 -0.81 -3.03
C PHE A 108 -13.60 -0.84 -2.46
N GLY A 109 -13.33 -0.10 -1.38
CA GLY A 109 -12.06 -0.19 -0.67
C GLY A 109 -11.87 -1.58 -0.06
N SER A 110 -12.90 -2.13 0.59
CA SER A 110 -12.84 -3.45 1.22
C SER A 110 -12.67 -4.56 0.19
N LEU A 111 -13.33 -4.46 -0.97
CA LEU A 111 -13.08 -5.37 -2.09
C LEU A 111 -11.64 -5.25 -2.61
N GLY A 112 -11.09 -4.03 -2.65
CA GLY A 112 -9.68 -3.80 -2.98
C GLY A 112 -8.72 -4.48 -2.00
N ALA A 113 -8.98 -4.38 -0.69
CA ALA A 113 -8.20 -5.08 0.34
C ALA A 113 -8.27 -6.61 0.18
N LEU A 114 -9.47 -7.17 0.02
CA LEU A 114 -9.67 -8.60 -0.22
C LEU A 114 -8.92 -9.08 -1.47
N TRP A 115 -8.92 -8.25 -2.53
CA TRP A 115 -8.24 -8.56 -3.78
C TRP A 115 -6.72 -8.61 -3.63
N VAL A 116 -6.14 -7.67 -2.88
CA VAL A 116 -4.70 -7.65 -2.57
C VAL A 116 -4.31 -8.93 -1.82
N GLU A 117 -5.01 -9.25 -0.73
CA GLU A 117 -4.73 -10.47 0.05
C GLU A 117 -4.91 -11.74 -0.78
N PHE A 118 -5.95 -11.78 -1.62
CA PHE A 118 -6.18 -12.88 -2.54
C PHE A 118 -5.01 -13.07 -3.51
N ILE A 119 -4.44 -11.99 -4.07
CA ILE A 119 -3.27 -12.09 -4.97
C ILE A 119 -2.10 -12.71 -4.21
N PHE A 120 -1.76 -12.20 -3.03
CA PHE A 120 -0.62 -12.70 -2.27
C PHE A 120 -0.78 -14.18 -1.89
N TRP A 121 -1.97 -14.55 -1.42
CA TRP A 121 -2.30 -15.93 -1.11
C TRP A 121 -2.28 -16.84 -2.34
N LEU A 122 -2.88 -16.40 -3.46
CA LEU A 122 -2.97 -17.20 -4.69
C LEU A 122 -1.57 -17.48 -5.24
N VAL A 123 -0.72 -16.46 -5.35
CA VAL A 123 0.65 -16.62 -5.84
C VAL A 123 1.45 -17.51 -4.88
N GLU A 124 1.31 -17.34 -3.56
CA GLU A 124 1.93 -18.24 -2.59
C GLU A 124 1.57 -19.71 -2.86
N LYS A 125 0.28 -20.02 -3.05
CA LYS A 125 -0.19 -21.39 -3.29
C LYS A 125 0.22 -21.94 -4.65
N LEU A 126 0.24 -21.11 -5.69
CA LEU A 126 0.71 -21.53 -7.01
C LEU A 126 2.20 -21.88 -7.03
N PHE A 127 3.01 -21.23 -6.21
CA PHE A 127 4.45 -21.46 -6.12
C PHE A 127 4.86 -22.45 -5.01
N GLY A 128 3.90 -22.95 -4.22
CA GLY A 128 4.17 -23.88 -3.12
C GLY A 128 5.09 -23.30 -2.05
N THR A 129 5.05 -21.98 -1.86
CA THR A 129 5.84 -21.27 -0.84
C THR A 129 5.04 -21.07 0.44
N GLU A 130 5.72 -20.64 1.51
CA GLU A 130 5.09 -20.26 2.78
C GLU A 130 5.66 -18.94 3.28
N GLY A 131 4.83 -18.17 3.97
CA GLY A 131 5.22 -16.94 4.65
C GLY A 131 5.27 -15.71 3.76
N VAL A 132 4.58 -15.74 2.62
CA VAL A 132 4.37 -14.57 1.75
C VAL A 132 2.98 -13.96 2.02
N ALA A 133 1.95 -14.79 2.15
CA ALA A 133 0.67 -14.39 2.69
C ALA A 133 0.77 -14.31 4.23
N ALA A 134 -0.06 -13.46 4.84
CA ALA A 134 -0.10 -13.32 6.29
C ALA A 134 -0.54 -14.60 7.00
N SER A 135 -1.42 -15.40 6.36
CA SER A 135 -1.85 -16.71 6.85
C SER A 135 -2.02 -17.72 5.71
N PRO A 136 -1.76 -19.02 5.96
CA PRO A 136 -1.99 -20.07 4.96
C PRO A 136 -3.48 -20.26 4.64
N ASN A 137 -4.37 -19.85 5.56
CA ASN A 137 -5.82 -19.90 5.39
C ASN A 137 -6.37 -18.49 5.11
N LEU A 138 -6.74 -18.26 3.86
CA LEU A 138 -7.25 -16.97 3.37
C LEU A 138 -8.51 -16.49 4.10
N ILE A 139 -9.40 -17.40 4.51
CA ILE A 139 -10.64 -17.03 5.20
C ILE A 139 -10.33 -16.53 6.59
N VAL A 140 -9.47 -17.23 7.32
CA VAL A 140 -9.02 -16.81 8.67
C VAL A 140 -8.28 -15.49 8.58
N ASP A 141 -7.45 -15.33 7.55
CA ASP A 141 -6.73 -14.10 7.29
C ASP A 141 -7.68 -12.91 7.11
N TRP A 142 -8.64 -13.03 6.17
CA TRP A 142 -9.66 -12.02 5.96
C TRP A 142 -10.48 -11.71 7.22
N LEU A 143 -10.87 -12.72 8.01
CA LEU A 143 -11.59 -12.48 9.25
C LEU A 143 -10.77 -11.67 10.26
N ALA A 144 -9.45 -11.84 10.27
CA ALA A 144 -8.56 -11.13 11.17
C ALA A 144 -8.20 -9.72 10.66
N THR A 145 -7.95 -9.55 9.36
CA THR A 145 -7.45 -8.30 8.78
C THR A 145 -8.56 -7.35 8.32
N MET A 146 -9.70 -7.87 7.84
CA MET A 146 -10.78 -7.04 7.30
C MET A 146 -11.40 -6.05 8.30
N PRO A 147 -11.57 -6.37 9.60
CA PRO A 147 -12.06 -5.37 10.56
C PRO A 147 -11.19 -4.11 10.60
N TRP A 148 -9.86 -4.29 10.54
CA TRP A 148 -8.92 -3.18 10.44
C TRP A 148 -9.06 -2.45 9.10
N TYR A 149 -9.06 -3.17 7.97
CA TYR A 149 -9.16 -2.57 6.64
C TYR A 149 -10.43 -1.72 6.52
N ILE A 150 -11.59 -2.25 6.93
CA ILE A 150 -12.88 -1.57 6.90
C ILE A 150 -12.84 -0.28 7.73
N MET A 151 -12.29 -0.35 8.95
CA MET A 151 -12.16 0.83 9.82
C MET A 151 -11.25 1.88 9.19
N MET A 152 -10.07 1.48 8.70
CA MET A 152 -9.13 2.38 8.05
C MET A 152 -9.76 3.04 6.82
N ILE A 153 -10.43 2.28 5.94
CA ILE A 153 -11.14 2.81 4.76
C ILE A 153 -12.27 3.78 5.17
N ALA A 154 -13.02 3.45 6.22
CA ALA A 154 -14.08 4.34 6.73
C ALA A 154 -13.51 5.66 7.29
N LEU A 155 -12.33 5.63 7.91
CA LEU A 155 -11.62 6.83 8.34
C LEU A 155 -11.07 7.61 7.14
N ILE A 156 -10.54 6.93 6.11
CA ILE A 156 -10.13 7.56 4.85
C ILE A 156 -11.30 8.30 4.20
N TRP A 157 -12.49 7.71 4.16
CA TRP A 157 -13.71 8.39 3.68
C TRP A 157 -13.98 9.69 4.46
N LYS A 158 -13.94 9.63 5.80
CA LYS A 158 -14.18 10.80 6.66
C LYS A 158 -13.16 11.91 6.45
N ILE A 159 -11.89 11.59 6.21
CA ILE A 159 -10.86 12.61 5.95
C ILE A 159 -10.97 13.15 4.53
N ASN A 160 -11.27 12.31 3.54
CA ASN A 160 -11.43 12.73 2.14
C ASN A 160 -12.63 13.64 1.93
N THR A 161 -13.70 13.46 2.71
CA THR A 161 -14.88 14.35 2.72
C THR A 161 -14.71 15.59 3.61
N ARG A 162 -13.55 15.71 4.27
CA ARG A 162 -13.21 16.82 5.16
C ARG A 162 -12.12 17.73 4.58
N TYR A 163 -11.16 17.15 3.85
CA TYR A 163 -10.03 17.84 3.22
C TYR A 163 -9.85 17.31 1.80
N THR A 164 -9.39 18.17 0.90
CA THR A 164 -9.08 17.78 -0.48
C THR A 164 -7.69 17.16 -0.55
N TYR A 165 -7.63 15.86 -0.82
CA TYR A 165 -6.38 15.16 -1.11
C TYR A 165 -6.23 14.86 -2.60
N SER A 166 -5.00 14.97 -3.10
CA SER A 166 -4.62 14.46 -4.42
C SER A 166 -4.54 12.93 -4.39
N LEU A 167 -4.64 12.30 -5.56
CA LEU A 167 -4.49 10.85 -5.67
C LEU A 167 -3.09 10.39 -5.23
N VAL A 168 -2.05 11.18 -5.47
CA VAL A 168 -0.68 10.89 -5.03
C VAL A 168 -0.59 10.91 -3.50
N GLU A 169 -1.16 11.93 -2.85
CA GLU A 169 -1.19 12.01 -1.39
C GLU A 169 -1.89 10.78 -0.78
N LEU A 170 -3.00 10.34 -1.38
CA LEU A 170 -3.75 9.17 -0.92
C LEU A 170 -3.01 7.85 -1.13
N ALA A 171 -2.29 7.71 -2.25
CA ALA A 171 -1.42 6.55 -2.47
C ALA A 171 -0.30 6.49 -1.43
N LEU A 172 0.35 7.62 -1.15
CA LEU A 172 1.40 7.72 -0.12
C LEU A 172 0.85 7.40 1.28
N PHE A 173 -0.34 7.90 1.61
CA PHE A 173 -1.01 7.55 2.86
C PHE A 173 -1.30 6.05 2.96
N GLY A 174 -1.74 5.40 1.87
CA GLY A 174 -1.87 3.94 1.83
C GLY A 174 -0.59 3.22 2.15
N GLY A 175 0.52 3.64 1.51
CA GLY A 175 1.84 3.14 1.85
C GLY A 175 2.21 3.34 3.32
N ILE A 176 1.87 4.48 3.92
CA ILE A 176 2.17 4.77 5.33
C ILE A 176 1.37 3.86 6.27
N TYR A 177 0.06 3.70 6.01
CA TYR A 177 -0.79 2.86 6.85
C TYR A 177 -0.25 1.44 6.91
N GLU A 178 0.17 0.91 5.77
CA GLU A 178 0.69 -0.43 5.71
C GLU A 178 2.12 -0.56 6.25
N LEU A 179 2.98 0.41 5.95
CA LEU A 179 4.30 0.48 6.55
C LEU A 179 4.19 0.39 8.08
N CYS A 180 3.18 1.02 8.68
CA CYS A 180 2.92 0.94 10.10
C CYS A 180 2.31 -0.41 10.53
N ALA A 181 1.34 -0.94 9.78
CA ALA A 181 0.67 -2.20 10.09
C ALA A 181 1.62 -3.40 9.89
N ASP A 182 1.90 -3.78 8.65
CA ASP A 182 2.70 -4.96 8.32
C ASP A 182 4.20 -4.72 8.50
N GLY A 183 4.66 -3.50 8.24
CA GLY A 183 6.07 -3.15 8.42
C GLY A 183 6.45 -3.06 9.90
N VAL A 184 5.97 -2.04 10.61
CA VAL A 184 6.38 -1.77 12.00
C VAL A 184 5.80 -2.81 12.95
N LEU A 185 4.47 -2.96 13.03
CA LEU A 185 3.88 -3.88 14.00
C LEU A 185 4.23 -5.32 13.66
N GLY A 186 4.15 -5.71 12.40
CA GLY A 186 4.53 -7.05 11.95
C GLY A 186 5.96 -7.44 12.34
N LEU A 187 6.95 -6.55 12.16
CA LEU A 187 8.32 -6.80 12.60
C LEU A 187 8.47 -6.83 14.12
N VAL A 188 7.75 -5.96 14.83
CA VAL A 188 7.77 -5.91 16.31
C VAL A 188 7.20 -7.21 16.90
N PHE A 189 6.06 -7.69 16.41
CA PHE A 189 5.46 -8.96 16.84
C PHE A 189 6.34 -10.17 16.52
N LYS A 190 7.14 -10.11 15.45
CA LYS A 190 8.13 -11.14 15.11
C LYS A 190 9.43 -11.05 15.92
N GLY A 191 9.56 -10.10 16.84
CA GLY A 191 10.79 -9.88 17.61
C GLY A 191 11.95 -9.30 16.78
N GLN A 192 11.65 -8.68 15.64
CA GLN A 192 12.61 -8.20 14.64
C GLN A 192 12.65 -6.66 14.55
N ALA A 193 12.41 -5.96 15.65
CA ALA A 193 12.32 -4.49 15.69
C ALA A 193 13.55 -3.77 15.10
N ALA A 194 14.75 -4.36 15.16
CA ALA A 194 15.95 -3.79 14.53
C ALA A 194 15.82 -3.63 13.00
N GLN A 195 14.97 -4.43 12.34
CA GLN A 195 14.74 -4.37 10.91
C GLN A 195 13.85 -3.20 10.48
N ILE A 196 13.24 -2.46 11.43
CA ILE A 196 12.44 -1.26 11.15
C ILE A 196 13.24 -0.22 10.34
N ILE A 197 14.56 -0.17 10.52
CA ILE A 197 15.45 0.73 9.77
C ILE A 197 15.45 0.48 8.25
N LEU A 198 15.01 -0.70 7.82
CA LEU A 198 14.90 -1.09 6.40
C LEU A 198 13.55 -0.72 5.80
N LEU A 199 12.56 -0.32 6.61
CA LEU A 199 11.22 0.02 6.14
C LEU A 199 11.20 1.12 5.05
N PRO A 200 12.02 2.19 5.12
CA PRO A 200 12.04 3.19 4.05
C PRO A 200 12.39 2.63 2.66
N LEU A 201 13.15 1.53 2.59
CA LEU A 201 13.51 0.89 1.32
C LEU A 201 12.34 0.14 0.69
N ILE A 202 11.47 -0.45 1.52
CA ILE A 202 10.32 -1.22 1.05
C ILE A 202 9.04 -0.39 1.01
N PHE A 203 9.06 0.87 1.50
CA PHE A 203 7.93 1.78 1.48
C PHE A 203 7.23 1.88 0.12
N PRO A 204 7.93 1.95 -1.02
CA PRO A 204 7.22 2.03 -2.30
C PRO A 204 6.49 0.75 -2.70
N ILE A 205 6.91 -0.42 -2.21
CA ILE A 205 6.14 -1.65 -2.41
C ILE A 205 4.78 -1.52 -1.72
N PHE A 206 4.76 -0.96 -0.51
CA PHE A 206 3.51 -0.69 0.21
C PHE A 206 2.63 0.33 -0.53
N VAL A 207 3.22 1.38 -1.12
CA VAL A 207 2.45 2.32 -1.94
C VAL A 207 1.77 1.61 -3.12
N ILE A 208 2.52 0.81 -3.89
CA ILE A 208 2.03 0.10 -5.08
C ILE A 208 0.91 -0.87 -4.73
N VAL A 209 1.09 -1.67 -3.67
CA VAL A 209 0.13 -2.71 -3.30
C VAL A 209 -1.16 -2.08 -2.74
N TYR A 210 -1.03 -1.09 -1.86
CA TYR A 210 -2.17 -0.54 -1.11
C TYR A 210 -2.88 0.59 -1.86
N SER A 211 -2.29 1.12 -2.93
CA SER A 211 -2.98 2.03 -3.83
C SER A 211 -4.26 1.41 -4.40
N TYR A 212 -4.30 0.08 -4.62
CA TYR A 212 -5.50 -0.61 -5.10
C TYR A 212 -6.66 -0.63 -4.09
N MET A 213 -6.37 -0.50 -2.80
CA MET A 213 -7.40 -0.42 -1.76
C MET A 213 -7.95 1.00 -1.61
N ILE A 214 -7.18 2.04 -1.95
CA ILE A 214 -7.52 3.45 -1.67
C ILE A 214 -7.94 4.21 -2.92
N LEU A 215 -7.24 4.03 -4.04
CA LEU A 215 -7.46 4.81 -5.24
C LEU A 215 -8.77 4.43 -5.94
N PRO A 216 -9.12 3.15 -6.12
CA PRO A 216 -10.40 2.78 -6.71
C PRO A 216 -11.61 3.39 -6.01
N PRO A 217 -11.85 3.20 -4.69
CA PRO A 217 -13.01 3.81 -4.05
C PRO A 217 -12.99 5.35 -4.12
N THR A 218 -11.80 5.97 -4.07
CA THR A 218 -11.65 7.43 -4.22
C THR A 218 -12.06 7.91 -5.61
N ILE A 219 -11.57 7.26 -6.66
CA ILE A 219 -11.85 7.63 -8.05
C ILE A 219 -13.33 7.41 -8.37
N LEU A 220 -13.89 6.30 -7.92
CA LEU A 220 -15.28 5.92 -8.22
C LEU A 220 -16.30 6.81 -7.49
N THR A 221 -15.91 7.48 -6.41
CA THR A 221 -16.78 8.38 -5.62
C THR A 221 -16.26 9.82 -5.57
N ARG A 222 -15.39 10.19 -6.52
CA ARG A 222 -14.68 11.47 -6.51
C ARG A 222 -15.62 12.67 -6.51
N ASN A 223 -16.67 12.60 -7.31
CA ASN A 223 -17.66 13.68 -7.41
C ASN A 223 -18.37 13.89 -6.06
N GLU A 224 -18.78 12.81 -5.40
CA GLU A 224 -19.43 12.87 -4.09
C GLU A 224 -18.49 13.43 -3.01
N ILE A 225 -17.19 13.09 -3.08
CA ILE A 225 -16.16 13.64 -2.20
C ILE A 225 -16.00 15.14 -2.42
N GLU A 226 -15.89 15.58 -3.66
CA GLU A 226 -15.72 17.01 -4.01
C GLU A 226 -16.95 17.84 -3.62
N MET A 227 -18.16 17.28 -3.80
CA MET A 227 -19.41 17.91 -3.32
C MET A 227 -19.47 18.01 -1.80
N ALA A 228 -18.95 17.03 -1.06
CA ALA A 228 -18.88 17.10 0.40
C ALA A 228 -17.85 18.16 0.86
N ASN A 229 -16.71 18.24 0.18
CA ASN A 229 -15.64 19.18 0.51
C ASN A 229 -16.02 20.65 0.24
N SER A 230 -16.81 20.93 -0.78
CA SER A 230 -17.25 22.31 -1.10
C SER A 230 -18.11 22.96 0.00
N VAL A 231 -18.68 22.16 0.91
CA VAL A 231 -19.39 22.65 2.10
C VAL A 231 -18.43 23.14 3.19
N HIS A 232 -17.12 22.92 3.04
CA HIS A 232 -16.11 23.11 4.08
C HIS A 232 -14.95 24.03 3.66
N LEU A 233 -15.19 24.94 2.71
CA LEU A 233 -14.18 25.80 2.05
C LEU A 233 -13.34 26.68 3.01
N ASP A 234 -13.80 26.96 4.22
CA ASP A 234 -13.11 27.84 5.18
C ASP A 234 -12.12 27.13 6.13
N ARG A 235 -11.73 25.88 5.83
CA ARG A 235 -10.89 25.10 6.76
C ARG A 235 -9.40 25.33 6.54
N GLU A 236 -8.72 25.46 7.67
CA GLU A 236 -7.27 25.61 7.74
C GLU A 236 -6.55 24.34 7.24
N ASP A 237 -5.89 24.45 6.09
CA ASP A 237 -5.10 23.36 5.46
C ASP A 237 -3.92 22.88 6.33
N SER A 238 -3.52 23.67 7.33
CA SER A 238 -2.41 23.34 8.24
C SER A 238 -2.60 22.01 8.99
N LYS A 239 -3.86 21.55 9.15
CA LYS A 239 -4.18 20.29 9.84
C LYS A 239 -4.39 19.11 8.89
N LYS A 240 -4.41 19.33 7.56
CA LYS A 240 -4.69 18.30 6.55
C LYS A 240 -3.84 17.04 6.73
N PHE A 241 -2.52 17.18 6.85
CA PHE A 241 -1.63 16.03 6.98
C PHE A 241 -1.75 15.31 8.33
N LYS A 242 -2.08 16.04 9.41
CA LYS A 242 -2.33 15.44 10.73
C LYS A 242 -3.57 14.56 10.70
N TYR A 243 -4.66 15.05 10.08
CA TYR A 243 -5.87 14.24 9.87
C TYR A 243 -5.64 13.11 8.86
N GLY A 244 -4.73 13.29 7.91
CA GLY A 244 -4.28 12.21 7.02
C GLY A 244 -3.75 11.00 7.78
N LEU A 245 -3.18 11.16 8.98
CA LEU A 245 -2.70 10.04 9.78
C LEU A 245 -3.77 9.38 10.67
N LEU A 246 -5.01 9.89 10.67
CA LEU A 246 -6.09 9.40 11.51
C LEU A 246 -6.35 7.88 11.34
N PRO A 247 -6.26 7.28 10.13
CA PRO A 247 -6.48 5.84 9.99
C PRO A 247 -5.51 4.96 10.79
N LEU A 248 -4.33 5.48 11.19
CA LEU A 248 -3.39 4.78 12.07
C LEU A 248 -3.96 4.52 13.48
N ILE A 249 -5.00 5.24 13.91
CA ILE A 249 -5.72 4.94 15.17
C ILE A 249 -6.26 3.51 15.16
N GLY A 250 -6.55 2.97 13.97
CA GLY A 250 -6.98 1.59 13.83
C GLY A 250 -5.96 0.55 14.31
N LEU A 251 -4.69 0.94 14.46
CA LEU A 251 -3.62 0.08 14.96
C LEU A 251 -3.56 -0.01 16.49
N ILE A 252 -4.28 0.86 17.22
CA ILE A 252 -4.25 0.91 18.68
C ILE A 252 -4.57 -0.45 19.34
N PRO A 253 -5.60 -1.22 18.92
CA PRO A 253 -5.88 -2.53 19.51
C PRO A 253 -4.70 -3.49 19.44
N TYR A 254 -3.95 -3.47 18.34
CA TYR A 254 -2.76 -4.31 18.15
C TYR A 254 -1.61 -3.89 19.07
N ILE A 255 -1.43 -2.57 19.29
CA ILE A 255 -0.43 -2.07 20.25
C ILE A 255 -0.78 -2.54 21.67
N PHE A 256 -2.06 -2.49 22.07
CA PHE A 256 -2.48 -3.00 23.37
C PHE A 256 -2.25 -4.52 23.50
N LEU A 257 -2.59 -5.30 22.48
CA LEU A 257 -2.33 -6.74 22.47
C LEU A 257 -0.82 -7.04 22.62
N PHE A 258 0.03 -6.29 21.92
CA PHE A 258 1.48 -6.42 22.04
C PHE A 258 1.97 -6.17 23.47
N ILE A 259 1.48 -5.09 24.12
CA ILE A 259 1.85 -4.75 25.50
C ILE A 259 1.41 -5.85 26.47
N LEU A 260 0.24 -6.47 26.26
CA LEU A 260 -0.24 -7.57 27.10
C LEU A 260 0.54 -8.88 26.94
N MET A 261 1.27 -9.04 25.83
CA MET A 261 2.09 -10.23 25.56
C MET A 261 3.52 -10.13 26.10
N ILE A 262 3.97 -8.94 26.50
CA ILE A 262 5.30 -8.69 27.13
C ILE A 262 5.18 -8.81 28.64
#